data_AF-A0A8I3SAD7-F1
#
_entry.id   AF-A0A8I3SAD7-F1
#
_cell.length_a   1.000
_cell.length_b   1.000
_cell.length_c   1.000
_cell.angle_alpha   90.00
_cell.angle_beta   90.00
_cell.angle_gamma   90.00
#
_symmetry.space_group_name_H-M   'P 1'
#
loop_
_entity.id
_entity.type
_entity.pdbx_description
1 polymer ?
#
loop_
_entity_poly.entity_id
_entity_poly.type
_entity_poly.pdbx_seq_one_letter_code
_entity_poly.pdbx_strand_id
1 'polypeptide(L)'
;MAAAPRACRRRWRPRPVLLLLLLLALPPPGGPPGAAAYFPEERWSPESPLQAPRVLIALVARNAAHALPATLGALERLRHPRERTALWVATDHNSDNTSAVLREWLVAVKSLYHSVEWRPAEEPRSYPDEEGPKHWSDSRYEHVMKLRQAALKSARDMWADYILFVDADNLILNPNTLSLLIAENKTVVAPMLDSRAAYSNFWCGMTSQGYYKRTPAYIPIRKRDRRGCFAVPMVHSTFLIDLRKAASRNLAFYPPHPDYTWSFDDIIVFAFSCKQAEVQMYVCNREVYGFLPVPLRAHSTLQDEAESFMHVQLEVMVKHPPAEPSKFISVPTKTPDKMGFDEVFMINLKRRQDRRERMLRALQEQEIECRLVEAVDGKAMNTSQVEALGIQMLPGYRDPYHGRPLTKGELGCFLSHYNIWKEVVDRGLQKSLVFEDDLRFEIFFKRRLLNLMRDVEREGLDWDLIYVGRKRMQVEHPEKAVPRVRNLVEADYSYWTLAYVISLQGARKLLAAQPLSKMLPVDEFLPVMFDKHPVSEYKAHFSPRNLRAFSVEPLLIYPTHYTGDDGYVSDTETSVVWNNEHVKTDWDRAKSQKMREQQALSREAKNSDVLQSPLDSAARDEL
;
A
#
# COMPACT_ATOMS: atom_id res chain seq x y z
N MET A 1 -10.58 -28.82 -50.50
CA MET A 1 -9.82 -28.86 -51.77
C MET A 1 -8.42 -28.36 -51.46
N ALA A 2 -7.43 -29.25 -51.36
CA ALA A 2 -6.45 -29.55 -52.42
C ALA A 2 -5.60 -28.31 -52.75
N ALA A 3 -4.27 -28.31 -52.82
CA ALA A 3 -3.22 -29.30 -52.64
C ALA A 3 -1.90 -28.51 -52.59
N ALA A 4 -0.86 -29.03 -51.94
CA ALA A 4 0.52 -28.65 -52.31
C ALA A 4 0.82 -29.18 -53.73
N PRO A 5 1.80 -28.64 -54.47
CA PRO A 5 3.07 -29.39 -54.49
C PRO A 5 4.37 -28.60 -54.84
N ARG A 6 5.50 -29.13 -54.31
CA ARG A 6 6.80 -29.44 -54.99
C ARG A 6 7.64 -28.27 -55.59
N ALA A 7 8.96 -28.33 -55.72
CA ALA A 7 10.07 -29.19 -55.28
C ALA A 7 11.37 -28.66 -55.96
N CYS A 8 12.52 -29.16 -55.51
CA CYS A 8 13.78 -29.47 -56.23
C CYS A 8 15.02 -28.75 -55.70
N ARG A 9 16.23 -29.35 -55.65
CA ARG A 9 16.77 -30.73 -55.77
C ARG A 9 18.31 -30.56 -55.75
N ARG A 10 19.04 -31.53 -55.18
CA ARG A 10 20.21 -32.27 -55.74
C ARG A 10 20.98 -32.89 -54.56
N ARG A 11 20.92 -34.22 -54.33
CA ARG A 11 21.68 -35.34 -54.95
C ARG A 11 23.19 -35.13 -54.76
N TRP A 12 23.95 -36.10 -54.24
CA TRP A 12 24.34 -37.32 -54.95
C TRP A 12 24.53 -38.56 -54.03
N ARG A 13 24.26 -39.75 -54.59
CA ARG A 13 24.73 -41.08 -54.14
C ARG A 13 25.89 -41.52 -55.08
N PRO A 14 26.55 -42.67 -54.83
CA PRO A 14 26.07 -43.92 -55.45
C PRO A 14 26.02 -45.15 -54.52
N ARG A 15 25.30 -46.17 -55.01
CA ARG A 15 24.97 -47.53 -54.53
C ARG A 15 25.94 -48.57 -55.20
N PRO A 16 25.74 -49.91 -55.21
CA PRO A 16 25.15 -50.91 -54.28
C PRO A 16 26.00 -52.23 -54.20
N VAL A 17 25.50 -53.28 -53.51
CA VAL A 17 25.35 -54.73 -53.89
C VAL A 17 25.28 -55.53 -52.57
N LEU A 18 24.13 -56.05 -52.09
CA LEU A 18 23.23 -57.15 -52.51
C LEU A 18 23.62 -58.56 -51.96
N LEU A 19 22.72 -59.08 -51.11
CA LEU A 19 22.23 -60.48 -50.96
C LEU A 19 22.92 -61.51 -50.04
N LEU A 20 22.04 -62.29 -49.36
CA LEU A 20 22.20 -63.60 -48.67
C LEU A 20 22.93 -63.59 -47.31
N LEU A 21 22.41 -64.08 -46.18
CA LEU A 21 21.67 -65.32 -45.93
C LEU A 21 20.72 -65.20 -44.72
N LEU A 22 19.48 -65.62 -44.94
CA LEU A 22 18.58 -66.16 -43.93
C LEU A 22 18.89 -67.66 -43.86
N LEU A 23 19.39 -68.18 -42.73
CA LEU A 23 19.14 -69.53 -42.21
C LEU A 23 19.99 -69.82 -40.96
N LEU A 24 19.31 -70.35 -39.93
CA LEU A 24 19.79 -71.25 -38.88
C LEU A 24 20.63 -70.66 -37.74
N ALA A 25 19.93 -70.24 -36.69
CA ALA A 25 20.35 -70.53 -35.32
C ALA A 25 19.11 -70.81 -34.46
N LEU A 26 18.60 -72.05 -34.54
CA LEU A 26 17.76 -72.59 -33.47
C LEU A 26 18.62 -72.66 -32.20
N PRO A 27 18.11 -72.22 -31.02
CA PRO A 27 18.85 -72.39 -29.79
C PRO A 27 18.86 -73.88 -29.40
N PRO A 28 19.91 -74.37 -28.72
CA PRO A 28 19.92 -75.73 -28.20
C PRO A 28 18.87 -75.86 -27.08
N PRO A 29 18.12 -76.97 -26.98
CA PRO A 29 17.20 -77.17 -25.88
C PRO A 29 18.00 -77.64 -24.67
N GLY A 30 17.95 -76.89 -23.55
CA GLY A 30 18.38 -77.41 -22.24
C GLY A 30 19.44 -76.65 -21.46
N GLY A 31 19.51 -75.31 -21.53
CA GLY A 31 20.27 -74.48 -20.57
C GLY A 31 19.35 -73.89 -19.49
N PRO A 32 19.82 -73.74 -18.22
CA PRO A 32 18.98 -73.26 -17.12
C PRO A 32 18.50 -71.81 -17.38
N PRO A 33 17.41 -71.34 -16.74
CA PRO A 33 16.91 -69.99 -16.92
C PRO A 33 17.89 -68.97 -16.30
N GLY A 34 18.92 -68.62 -17.07
CA GLY A 34 19.92 -67.64 -16.73
C GLY A 34 19.40 -66.24 -16.99
N ALA A 35 19.00 -65.57 -15.91
CA ALA A 35 18.86 -64.13 -15.74
C ALA A 35 18.23 -63.37 -16.92
N ALA A 36 16.93 -63.09 -16.80
CA ALA A 36 16.38 -61.89 -17.43
C ALA A 36 17.27 -60.70 -17.01
N ALA A 37 17.91 -60.05 -17.98
CA ALA A 37 18.59 -58.78 -17.75
C ALA A 37 17.59 -57.84 -17.07
N TYR A 38 17.83 -57.52 -15.79
CA TYR A 38 16.81 -57.02 -14.87
C TYR A 38 16.39 -55.57 -15.15
N PHE A 39 17.17 -54.82 -15.94
CA PHE A 39 16.76 -53.55 -16.52
C PHE A 39 17.33 -53.44 -17.94
N PRO A 40 16.52 -53.23 -19.00
CA PRO A 40 17.06 -52.79 -20.27
C PRO A 40 17.68 -51.40 -20.04
N GLU A 41 19.00 -51.31 -20.17
CA GLU A 41 19.81 -50.12 -19.91
C GLU A 41 19.43 -48.88 -20.77
N GLU A 42 18.41 -49.00 -21.64
CA GLU A 42 17.98 -47.96 -22.59
C GLU A 42 16.60 -47.34 -22.29
N ARG A 43 16.00 -47.57 -21.12
CA ARG A 43 14.80 -46.82 -20.68
C ARG A 43 15.08 -45.89 -19.50
N TRP A 44 16.01 -44.95 -19.68
CA TRP A 44 16.24 -43.90 -18.70
C TRP A 44 15.11 -42.87 -18.77
N SER A 45 14.18 -42.92 -17.82
CA SER A 45 13.31 -41.78 -17.52
C SER A 45 14.13 -40.80 -16.67
N PRO A 46 14.12 -39.49 -16.93
CA PRO A 46 14.83 -38.53 -16.09
C PRO A 46 14.36 -38.68 -14.63
N GLU A 47 15.33 -38.64 -13.70
CA GLU A 47 15.08 -38.68 -12.26
C GLU A 47 14.03 -37.63 -11.84
N SER A 48 13.20 -37.97 -10.86
CA SER A 48 12.15 -37.06 -10.39
C SER A 48 12.76 -35.79 -9.75
N PRO A 49 12.09 -34.63 -9.83
CA PRO A 49 12.54 -33.41 -9.15
C PRO A 49 12.63 -33.59 -7.62
N LEU A 50 13.52 -32.83 -6.99
CA LEU A 50 13.57 -32.74 -5.53
C LEU A 50 12.25 -32.19 -4.98
N GLN A 51 11.81 -32.72 -3.83
CA GLN A 51 10.69 -32.15 -3.11
C GLN A 51 11.06 -30.78 -2.53
N ALA A 52 10.04 -29.92 -2.37
CA ALA A 52 10.21 -28.67 -1.65
C ALA A 52 10.65 -28.94 -0.20
N PRO A 53 11.44 -28.04 0.41
CA PRO A 53 11.86 -28.19 1.81
C PRO A 53 10.66 -28.09 2.76
N ARG A 54 10.78 -28.66 3.96
CA ARG A 54 9.77 -28.51 5.02
C ARG A 54 9.89 -27.15 5.69
N VAL A 55 8.78 -26.41 5.77
CA VAL A 55 8.73 -25.09 6.40
C VAL A 55 7.74 -25.10 7.56
N LEU A 56 8.14 -24.61 8.72
CA LEU A 56 7.21 -24.25 9.79
C LEU A 56 6.96 -22.74 9.76
N ILE A 57 5.70 -22.32 9.69
CA ILE A 57 5.31 -20.92 9.82
C ILE A 57 4.86 -20.70 11.27
N ALA A 58 5.56 -19.80 11.97
CA ALA A 58 5.27 -19.41 13.34
C ALA A 58 4.57 -18.05 13.38
N LEU A 59 3.34 -18.03 13.90
CA LEU A 59 2.51 -16.85 14.04
C LEU A 59 2.18 -16.64 15.52
N VAL A 60 2.62 -15.51 16.08
CA VAL A 60 2.24 -15.07 17.44
C VAL A 60 1.32 -13.87 17.29
N ALA A 61 0.18 -13.90 17.96
CA ALA A 61 -0.83 -12.86 17.83
C ALA A 61 -1.31 -12.33 19.18
N ARG A 62 -1.33 -11.01 19.31
CA ARG A 62 -1.92 -10.27 20.42
C ARG A 62 -2.76 -9.12 19.88
N ASN A 63 -4.05 -9.09 20.20
CA ASN A 63 -4.99 -8.05 19.80
C ASN A 63 -5.00 -7.71 18.29
N ALA A 64 -4.86 -8.73 17.45
CA ALA A 64 -4.71 -8.64 16.00
C ALA A 64 -5.99 -8.98 15.22
N ALA A 65 -7.18 -9.03 15.84
CA ALA A 65 -8.41 -9.45 15.17
C ALA A 65 -8.73 -8.62 13.91
N HIS A 66 -8.39 -7.33 13.95
CA HIS A 66 -8.54 -6.39 12.84
C HIS A 66 -7.62 -6.71 11.64
N ALA A 67 -6.42 -7.25 11.89
CA ALA A 67 -5.39 -7.49 10.87
C ALA A 67 -5.42 -8.91 10.30
N LEU A 68 -5.77 -9.89 11.15
CA LEU A 68 -5.76 -11.31 10.82
C LEU A 68 -6.46 -11.66 9.50
N PRO A 69 -7.62 -11.07 9.13
CA PRO A 69 -8.23 -11.38 7.84
C PRO A 69 -7.29 -11.21 6.66
N ALA A 70 -6.61 -10.07 6.55
CA ALA A 70 -5.70 -9.80 5.46
C ALA A 70 -4.38 -10.57 5.60
N THR A 71 -3.83 -10.69 6.82
CA THR A 71 -2.59 -11.43 7.09
C THR A 71 -2.72 -12.92 6.77
N LEU A 72 -3.79 -13.57 7.24
CA LEU A 72 -4.04 -14.99 6.98
C LEU A 72 -4.32 -15.25 5.50
N GLY A 73 -5.06 -14.36 4.85
CA GLY A 73 -5.25 -14.40 3.39
C GLY A 73 -3.92 -14.33 2.63
N ALA A 74 -2.99 -13.48 3.07
CA ALA A 74 -1.65 -13.39 2.48
C ALA A 74 -0.84 -14.69 2.69
N LEU A 75 -0.89 -15.28 3.89
CA LEU A 75 -0.24 -16.56 4.19
C LEU A 75 -0.78 -17.71 3.33
N GLU A 76 -2.09 -17.79 3.13
CA GLU A 76 -2.73 -18.82 2.30
C GLU A 76 -2.29 -18.79 0.83
N ARG A 77 -1.89 -17.59 0.36
CA ARG A 77 -1.46 -17.33 -1.01
C ARG A 77 0.03 -17.55 -1.23
N LEU A 78 0.82 -17.83 -0.19
CA LEU A 78 2.21 -18.24 -0.37
C LEU A 78 2.29 -19.50 -1.22
N ARG A 79 3.12 -19.46 -2.27
CA ARG A 79 3.36 -20.57 -3.21
C ARG A 79 4.38 -21.53 -2.63
N HIS A 80 3.96 -22.26 -1.62
CA HIS A 80 4.72 -23.36 -1.05
C HIS A 80 3.78 -24.55 -0.78
N PRO A 81 4.21 -25.81 -1.01
CA PRO A 81 3.32 -26.96 -0.86
C PRO A 81 2.81 -27.08 0.58
N ARG A 82 1.49 -27.13 0.76
CA ARG A 82 0.87 -27.08 2.09
C ARG A 82 1.14 -28.36 2.88
N GLU A 83 1.25 -29.49 2.20
CA GLU A 83 1.69 -30.79 2.74
C GLU A 83 3.16 -30.81 3.21
N ARG A 84 3.94 -29.77 2.86
CA ARG A 84 5.31 -29.52 3.35
C ARG A 84 5.37 -28.30 4.28
N THR A 85 4.22 -27.69 4.58
CA THR A 85 4.10 -26.51 5.45
C THR A 85 3.40 -26.88 6.75
N ALA A 86 4.05 -26.64 7.88
CA ALA A 86 3.45 -26.73 9.20
C ALA A 86 3.08 -25.34 9.73
N LEU A 87 2.01 -25.26 10.53
CA LEU A 87 1.59 -24.04 11.21
C LEU A 87 1.81 -24.19 12.70
N TRP A 88 2.45 -23.20 13.30
CA TRP A 88 2.58 -23.03 14.74
C TRP A 88 1.98 -21.69 15.12
N VAL A 89 0.86 -21.71 15.83
CA VAL A 89 0.12 -20.48 16.13
C VAL A 89 -0.11 -20.37 17.62
N ALA A 90 0.28 -19.24 18.19
CA ALA A 90 0.06 -18.92 19.60
C ALA A 90 -0.61 -17.57 19.76
N THR A 91 -1.41 -17.44 20.82
CA THR A 91 -1.93 -16.14 21.26
C THR A 91 -1.30 -15.68 22.55
N ASP A 92 -1.31 -14.36 22.75
CA ASP A 92 -0.74 -13.68 23.89
C ASP A 92 -1.74 -12.62 24.39
N HIS A 93 -2.34 -12.85 25.57
CA HIS A 93 -3.11 -11.87 26.35
C HIS A 93 -4.04 -10.99 25.50
N ASN A 94 -5.02 -11.63 24.85
CA ASN A 94 -5.99 -10.96 23.98
C ASN A 94 -7.13 -10.33 24.77
N SER A 95 -7.52 -9.14 24.35
CA SER A 95 -8.72 -8.43 24.81
C SER A 95 -9.78 -8.28 23.72
N ASP A 96 -9.43 -8.58 22.46
CA ASP A 96 -10.31 -8.62 21.30
C ASP A 96 -10.61 -10.06 20.83
N ASN A 97 -11.19 -10.21 19.64
CA ASN A 97 -11.59 -11.50 19.06
C ASN A 97 -10.43 -12.29 18.40
N THR A 98 -9.16 -11.96 18.66
CA THR A 98 -8.00 -12.59 17.99
C THR A 98 -8.02 -14.12 18.11
N SER A 99 -8.22 -14.64 19.34
CA SER A 99 -8.26 -16.09 19.58
C SER A 99 -9.39 -16.78 18.81
N ALA A 100 -10.55 -16.12 18.67
CA ALA A 100 -11.70 -16.67 17.97
C ALA A 100 -11.46 -16.72 16.45
N VAL A 101 -10.92 -15.65 15.86
CA VAL A 101 -10.58 -15.59 14.42
C VAL A 101 -9.54 -16.64 14.06
N LEU A 102 -8.47 -16.78 14.87
CA LEU A 102 -7.46 -17.82 14.66
C LEU A 102 -8.03 -19.21 14.80
N ARG A 103 -8.90 -19.46 15.78
CA ARG A 103 -9.54 -20.76 15.96
C ARG A 103 -10.40 -21.14 14.75
N GLU A 104 -11.23 -20.21 14.25
CA GLU A 104 -12.04 -20.42 13.04
C GLU A 104 -11.15 -20.81 11.85
N TRP A 105 -10.11 -20.02 11.61
CA TRP A 105 -9.16 -20.27 10.53
C TRP A 105 -8.45 -21.62 10.66
N LEU A 106 -7.89 -21.91 11.84
CA LEU A 106 -7.12 -23.13 12.08
C LEU A 106 -7.96 -24.39 11.93
N VAL A 107 -9.21 -24.38 12.40
CA VAL A 107 -10.14 -25.50 12.20
C VAL A 107 -10.38 -25.74 10.72
N ALA A 108 -10.58 -24.68 9.94
CA ALA A 108 -10.85 -24.76 8.52
C ALA A 108 -9.64 -25.22 7.68
N VAL A 109 -8.42 -24.82 8.05
CA VAL A 109 -7.21 -25.14 7.27
C VAL A 109 -6.45 -26.37 7.77
N LYS A 110 -6.79 -26.94 8.92
CA LYS A 110 -6.06 -28.05 9.56
C LYS A 110 -5.77 -29.23 8.63
N SER A 111 -6.71 -29.60 7.75
CA SER A 111 -6.54 -30.72 6.81
C SER A 111 -5.71 -30.39 5.57
N LEU A 112 -5.42 -29.11 5.34
CA LEU A 112 -4.69 -28.63 4.16
C LEU A 112 -3.18 -28.56 4.40
N TYR A 113 -2.77 -28.29 5.64
CA TYR A 113 -1.38 -28.14 6.06
C TYR A 113 -0.81 -29.46 6.61
N HIS A 114 0.51 -29.61 6.57
CA HIS A 114 1.21 -30.80 7.08
C HIS A 114 0.87 -31.09 8.55
N SER A 115 0.90 -30.05 9.37
CA SER A 115 0.50 -30.09 10.77
C SER A 115 0.08 -28.70 11.24
N VAL A 116 -0.74 -28.67 12.29
CA VAL A 116 -1.18 -27.45 12.95
C VAL A 116 -1.00 -27.62 14.46
N GLU A 117 -0.22 -26.72 15.05
CA GLU A 117 -0.08 -26.58 16.49
C GLU A 117 -0.75 -25.28 16.94
N TRP A 118 -1.67 -25.39 17.89
CA TRP A 118 -2.45 -24.27 18.43
C TRP A 118 -2.18 -24.10 19.92
N ARG A 119 -1.77 -22.90 20.33
CA ARG A 119 -1.47 -22.54 21.72
C ARG A 119 -2.27 -21.31 22.14
N PRO A 120 -3.53 -21.48 22.56
CA PRO A 120 -4.34 -20.36 23.04
C PRO A 120 -3.89 -19.90 24.42
N ALA A 121 -3.82 -18.59 24.61
CA ALA A 121 -3.82 -17.91 25.91
C ALA A 121 -4.98 -16.91 25.94
N GLU A 122 -6.07 -17.27 26.63
CA GLU A 122 -7.26 -16.40 26.78
C GLU A 122 -7.18 -15.55 28.05
N GLU A 123 -6.46 -16.03 29.08
CA GLU A 123 -6.29 -15.34 30.36
C GLU A 123 -4.83 -15.48 30.85
N PRO A 124 -4.26 -14.44 31.49
CA PRO A 124 -4.88 -13.11 31.67
C PRO A 124 -4.95 -12.32 30.36
N ARG A 125 -5.79 -11.28 30.30
CA ARG A 125 -5.94 -10.42 29.11
C ARG A 125 -4.92 -9.28 29.01
N SER A 126 -4.15 -9.08 30.08
CA SER A 126 -3.19 -8.00 30.22
C SER A 126 -2.03 -8.41 31.11
N TYR A 127 -0.90 -7.72 30.98
CA TYR A 127 0.22 -7.87 31.89
C TYR A 127 0.07 -6.92 33.10
N PRO A 128 0.56 -7.29 34.30
CA PRO A 128 0.45 -6.42 35.48
C PRO A 128 1.24 -5.11 35.38
N ASP A 129 2.30 -5.09 34.56
CA ASP A 129 3.25 -4.00 34.37
C ASP A 129 2.98 -3.20 33.07
N GLU A 130 1.86 -3.46 32.38
CA GLU A 130 1.53 -2.73 31.16
C GLU A 130 0.60 -1.52 31.39
N GLU A 131 0.83 -0.41 30.68
CA GLU A 131 0.01 0.80 30.78
C GLU A 131 -1.20 0.76 29.83
N GLY A 132 -1.12 -0.09 28.80
CA GLY A 132 -2.11 -0.22 27.75
C GLY A 132 -1.77 -1.36 26.79
N PRO A 133 -2.68 -1.72 25.87
CA PRO A 133 -2.53 -2.90 25.01
C PRO A 133 -1.34 -2.82 24.05
N LYS A 134 -0.82 -1.61 23.80
CA LYS A 134 0.35 -1.35 22.96
C LYS A 134 1.65 -1.18 23.73
N HIS A 135 1.60 -1.13 25.06
CA HIS A 135 2.82 -1.10 25.86
C HIS A 135 3.57 -2.43 25.75
N TRP A 136 4.88 -2.35 25.50
CA TRP A 136 5.80 -3.48 25.54
C TRP A 136 6.56 -3.51 26.86
N SER A 137 5.92 -4.07 27.89
CA SER A 137 6.56 -4.26 29.20
C SER A 137 7.57 -5.42 29.19
N ASP A 138 8.46 -5.47 30.19
CA ASP A 138 9.43 -6.55 30.36
C ASP A 138 8.73 -7.92 30.43
N SER A 139 7.61 -8.01 31.16
CA SER A 139 6.84 -9.25 31.26
C SER A 139 6.31 -9.73 29.90
N ARG A 140 5.89 -8.78 29.04
CA ARG A 140 5.44 -9.07 27.68
C ARG A 140 6.61 -9.52 26.79
N TYR A 141 7.73 -8.80 26.81
CA TYR A 141 8.92 -9.19 26.05
C TYR A 141 9.36 -10.61 26.42
N GLU A 142 9.44 -10.92 27.72
CA GLU A 142 9.80 -12.25 28.20
C GLU A 142 8.85 -13.32 27.67
N HIS A 143 7.54 -13.10 27.73
CA HIS A 143 6.54 -14.06 27.28
C HIS A 143 6.63 -14.29 25.76
N VAL A 144 6.71 -13.23 24.96
CA VAL A 144 6.85 -13.32 23.50
C VAL A 144 8.13 -14.05 23.13
N MET A 145 9.26 -13.77 23.80
CA MET A 145 10.51 -14.50 23.60
C MET A 145 10.37 -15.99 23.92
N LYS A 146 9.66 -16.37 25.00
CA LYS A 146 9.36 -17.77 25.33
C LYS A 146 8.50 -18.44 24.25
N LEU A 147 7.52 -17.73 23.69
CA LEU A 147 6.70 -18.24 22.58
C LEU A 147 7.54 -18.44 21.30
N ARG A 148 8.34 -17.45 20.89
CA ARG A 148 9.26 -17.56 19.75
C ARG A 148 10.25 -18.71 19.94
N GLN A 149 10.79 -18.89 21.15
CA GLN A 149 11.66 -20.01 21.50
C GLN A 149 10.94 -21.36 21.40
N ALA A 150 9.70 -21.46 21.87
CA ALA A 150 8.91 -22.68 21.78
C ALA A 150 8.61 -23.07 20.32
N ALA A 151 8.32 -22.08 19.46
CA ALA A 151 8.15 -22.29 18.01
C ALA A 151 9.44 -22.81 17.37
N LEU A 152 10.58 -22.18 17.67
CA LEU A 152 11.90 -22.61 17.17
C LEU A 152 12.24 -24.05 17.61
N LYS A 153 11.95 -24.39 18.86
CA LYS A 153 12.12 -25.76 19.37
C LYS A 153 11.21 -26.75 18.61
N SER A 154 9.94 -26.42 18.44
CA SER A 154 8.97 -27.28 17.75
C SER A 154 9.38 -27.54 16.29
N ALA A 155 9.90 -26.52 15.60
CA ALA A 155 10.44 -26.68 14.25
C ALA A 155 11.65 -27.64 14.21
N ARG A 156 12.55 -27.55 15.18
CA ARG A 156 13.70 -28.48 15.29
C ARG A 156 13.24 -29.91 15.60
N ASP A 157 12.33 -30.07 16.55
CA ASP A 157 11.82 -31.37 17.00
C ASP A 157 11.10 -32.13 15.87
N MET A 158 10.43 -31.40 14.96
CA MET A 158 9.80 -31.98 13.77
C MET A 158 10.70 -32.07 12.53
N TRP A 159 11.98 -31.71 12.69
CA TRP A 159 12.99 -31.70 11.62
C TRP A 159 12.61 -30.77 10.45
N ALA A 160 11.96 -29.64 10.70
CA ALA A 160 11.72 -28.66 9.65
C ALA A 160 13.06 -28.16 9.06
N ASP A 161 13.09 -27.95 7.75
CA ASP A 161 14.27 -27.41 7.07
C ASP A 161 14.40 -25.90 7.32
N TYR A 162 13.25 -25.23 7.44
CA TYR A 162 13.16 -23.80 7.71
C TYR A 162 12.04 -23.47 8.70
N ILE A 163 12.19 -22.35 9.40
CA ILE A 163 11.12 -21.70 10.15
C ILE A 163 10.96 -20.26 9.66
N LEU A 164 9.73 -19.87 9.33
CA LEU A 164 9.35 -18.49 9.00
C LEU A 164 8.58 -17.91 10.20
N PHE A 165 9.14 -16.88 10.84
CA PHE A 165 8.41 -16.07 11.81
C PHE A 165 7.62 -15.00 11.08
N VAL A 166 6.38 -14.77 11.49
CA VAL A 166 5.47 -13.76 10.93
C VAL A 166 4.68 -13.12 12.08
N ASP A 167 4.78 -11.80 12.25
CA ASP A 167 3.85 -11.07 13.13
C ASP A 167 2.44 -10.96 12.49
N ALA A 168 1.40 -10.94 13.33
CA ALA A 168 -0.01 -11.05 12.92
C ALA A 168 -0.58 -9.87 12.11
N ASP A 169 0.19 -8.79 11.97
CA ASP A 169 -0.12 -7.57 11.24
C ASP A 169 0.81 -7.33 10.02
N ASN A 170 1.63 -8.32 9.64
CA ASN A 170 2.46 -8.24 8.44
C ASN A 170 1.74 -8.78 7.20
N LEU A 171 1.64 -7.95 6.15
CA LEU A 171 1.04 -8.31 4.88
C LEU A 171 2.07 -8.84 3.88
N ILE A 172 2.29 -10.16 3.84
CA ILE A 172 3.23 -10.80 2.90
C ILE A 172 2.56 -10.98 1.52
N LEU A 173 2.49 -9.91 0.73
CA LEU A 173 1.73 -9.89 -0.52
C LEU A 173 2.37 -10.66 -1.68
N ASN A 174 3.69 -10.84 -1.69
CA ASN A 174 4.37 -11.57 -2.75
C ASN A 174 4.25 -13.09 -2.52
N PRO A 175 3.53 -13.83 -3.38
CA PRO A 175 3.32 -15.26 -3.21
C PRO A 175 4.63 -16.08 -3.21
N ASN A 176 5.69 -15.56 -3.84
CA ASN A 176 6.96 -16.27 -3.99
C ASN A 176 7.94 -15.99 -2.83
N THR A 177 7.54 -15.24 -1.80
CA THR A 177 8.41 -14.79 -0.70
C THR A 177 9.25 -15.94 -0.12
N LEU A 178 8.64 -17.07 0.24
CA LEU A 178 9.38 -18.22 0.79
C LEU A 178 10.47 -18.73 -0.16
N SER A 179 10.13 -18.97 -1.43
CA SER A 179 11.10 -19.46 -2.42
C SER A 179 12.25 -18.48 -2.67
N LEU A 180 11.96 -17.17 -2.69
CA LEU A 180 12.95 -16.13 -2.89
C LEU A 180 13.93 -16.04 -1.70
N LEU A 181 13.41 -16.09 -0.47
CA LEU A 181 14.26 -16.08 0.74
C LEU A 181 15.10 -17.35 0.87
N ILE A 182 14.51 -18.52 0.55
CA ILE A 182 15.21 -19.80 0.49
C ILE A 182 16.38 -19.74 -0.51
N ALA A 183 16.17 -19.13 -1.68
CA ALA A 183 17.17 -19.01 -2.74
C ALA A 183 18.37 -18.12 -2.35
N GLU A 184 18.22 -17.18 -1.41
CA GLU A 184 19.34 -16.36 -0.91
C GLU A 184 20.36 -17.19 -0.10
N ASN A 185 20.00 -18.41 0.32
CA ASN A 185 20.87 -19.36 1.02
C ASN A 185 21.58 -18.71 2.23
N LYS A 186 20.82 -18.02 3.08
CA LYS A 186 21.29 -17.38 4.32
C LYS A 186 20.73 -18.09 5.53
N THR A 187 21.47 -18.06 6.65
CA THR A 187 21.00 -18.67 7.91
C THR A 187 19.81 -17.90 8.48
N VAL A 188 19.85 -16.56 8.45
CA VAL A 188 18.74 -15.68 8.84
C VAL A 188 18.55 -14.62 7.77
N VAL A 189 17.36 -14.56 7.18
CA VAL A 189 17.03 -13.57 6.13
C VAL A 189 15.60 -13.08 6.24
N ALA A 190 15.41 -11.77 6.15
CA ALA A 190 14.11 -11.13 6.15
C ALA A 190 13.76 -10.58 4.75
N PRO A 191 12.50 -10.70 4.32
CA PRO A 191 12.00 -9.86 3.23
C PRO A 191 11.88 -8.42 3.74
N MET A 192 12.35 -7.43 2.97
CA MET A 192 12.12 -6.03 3.30
C MET A 192 10.64 -5.72 3.11
N LEU A 193 9.97 -5.41 4.21
CA LEU A 193 8.57 -5.01 4.23
C LEU A 193 8.47 -3.48 4.18
N ASP A 194 7.53 -2.98 3.38
CA ASP A 194 7.27 -1.55 3.22
C ASP A 194 6.32 -1.04 4.31
N SER A 195 6.67 0.07 4.95
CA SER A 195 5.79 0.78 5.91
C SER A 195 5.59 2.22 5.48
N ARG A 196 4.71 2.92 6.21
CA ARG A 196 4.69 4.38 6.20
C ARG A 196 6.04 4.93 6.70
N ALA A 197 6.39 6.10 6.17
CA ALA A 197 7.59 6.86 6.56
C ALA A 197 8.91 6.07 6.44
N ALA A 198 9.86 6.36 7.34
CA ALA A 198 11.21 5.79 7.34
C ALA A 198 11.35 4.57 8.26
N TYR A 199 10.26 4.03 8.84
CA TYR A 199 10.27 2.78 9.58
C TYR A 199 10.49 1.59 8.64
N SER A 200 10.98 0.47 9.16
CA SER A 200 11.15 -0.79 8.44
C SER A 200 11.47 -1.93 9.39
N ASN A 201 11.40 -3.16 8.90
CA ASN A 201 11.68 -4.37 9.65
C ASN A 201 13.19 -4.73 9.78
N PHE A 202 14.09 -3.75 9.63
CA PHE A 202 15.54 -3.95 9.73
C PHE A 202 16.28 -2.69 10.16
N TRP A 203 17.47 -2.86 10.76
CA TRP A 203 18.38 -1.76 11.07
C TRP A 203 19.67 -1.88 10.26
N CYS A 204 20.22 -0.77 9.75
CA CYS A 204 21.54 -0.78 9.08
C CYS A 204 22.72 -0.53 10.02
N GLY A 205 22.47 -0.27 11.30
CA GLY A 205 23.50 0.03 12.29
C GLY A 205 22.94 -0.15 13.69
N MET A 206 23.83 -0.52 14.61
CA MET A 206 23.58 -0.57 16.04
C MET A 206 24.70 0.15 16.80
N THR A 207 24.39 0.71 17.96
CA THR A 207 25.38 1.24 18.90
C THR A 207 26.07 0.10 19.66
N SER A 208 27.10 0.41 20.45
CA SER A 208 27.77 -0.56 21.31
C SER A 208 26.84 -1.14 22.39
N GLN A 209 25.77 -0.43 22.73
CA GLN A 209 24.75 -0.82 23.72
C GLN A 209 23.54 -1.51 23.07
N GLY A 210 23.60 -1.82 21.77
CA GLY A 210 22.54 -2.55 21.07
C GLY A 210 21.42 -1.68 20.50
N TYR A 211 21.46 -0.36 20.67
CA TYR A 211 20.42 0.55 20.17
C TYR A 211 20.51 0.85 18.68
N TYR A 212 19.40 1.27 18.09
CA TYR A 212 19.30 1.68 16.71
C TYR A 212 20.33 2.77 16.32
N LYS A 213 20.97 2.62 15.16
CA LYS A 213 21.83 3.65 14.56
C LYS A 213 21.56 3.78 13.06
N ARG A 214 21.05 4.94 12.63
CA ARG A 214 20.88 5.27 11.20
C ARG A 214 22.25 5.32 10.52
N THR A 215 22.39 4.68 9.36
CA THR A 215 23.58 4.74 8.52
C THR A 215 23.26 5.29 7.13
N PRO A 216 24.25 5.78 6.36
CA PRO A 216 24.05 6.25 4.99
C PRO A 216 23.50 5.18 4.04
N ALA A 217 23.66 3.89 4.37
CA ALA A 217 23.14 2.79 3.56
C ALA A 217 21.63 2.60 3.70
N TYR A 218 21.02 3.08 4.79
CA TYR A 218 19.62 2.79 5.11
C TYR A 218 18.64 3.30 4.06
N ILE A 219 18.69 4.60 3.72
CA ILE A 219 17.72 5.21 2.81
C ILE A 219 17.81 4.59 1.40
N PRO A 220 19.01 4.41 0.79
CA PRO A 220 19.12 3.74 -0.50
C PRO A 220 18.59 2.30 -0.53
N ILE A 221 18.77 1.53 0.56
CA ILE A 221 18.21 0.17 0.68
C ILE A 221 16.69 0.25 0.81
N ARG A 222 16.18 1.08 1.73
CA ARG A 222 14.76 1.21 2.02
C ARG A 222 13.94 1.70 0.83
N LYS A 223 14.49 2.62 0.03
CA LYS A 223 13.86 3.14 -1.20
C LYS A 223 14.06 2.23 -2.42
N ARG A 224 14.81 1.13 -2.27
CA ARG A 224 15.23 0.23 -3.36
C ARG A 224 16.03 0.92 -4.47
N ASP A 225 16.70 2.03 -4.15
CA ASP A 225 17.73 2.64 -5.02
C ASP A 225 18.93 1.70 -5.16
N ARG A 226 19.21 0.93 -4.10
CA ARG A 226 20.15 -0.20 -4.08
C ARG A 226 19.38 -1.48 -3.83
N ARG A 227 19.28 -2.34 -4.86
CA ARG A 227 18.59 -3.64 -4.77
C ARG A 227 19.55 -4.78 -4.50
N GLY A 228 19.18 -5.71 -3.62
CA GLY A 228 20.00 -6.86 -3.25
C GLY A 228 19.56 -7.52 -1.95
N CYS A 229 20.45 -8.35 -1.41
CA CYS A 229 20.34 -8.95 -0.09
C CYS A 229 21.53 -8.48 0.76
N PHE A 230 21.26 -7.70 1.80
CA PHE A 230 22.27 -6.93 2.52
C PHE A 230 22.48 -7.48 3.93
N ALA A 231 23.73 -7.59 4.34
CA ALA A 231 24.07 -7.88 5.73
C ALA A 231 23.64 -6.70 6.60
N VAL A 232 22.89 -6.99 7.65
CA VAL A 232 22.34 -6.00 8.59
C VAL A 232 22.47 -6.52 10.02
N PRO A 233 22.74 -5.65 11.00
CA PRO A 233 22.88 -6.07 12.39
C PRO A 233 21.57 -6.50 13.06
N MET A 234 20.39 -6.23 12.47
CA MET A 234 19.11 -6.67 13.01
C MET A 234 18.02 -6.73 11.93
N VAL A 235 17.20 -7.79 11.99
CA VAL A 235 15.91 -7.92 11.29
C VAL A 235 14.84 -8.37 12.28
N HIS A 236 13.59 -7.95 12.07
CA HIS A 236 12.48 -8.34 12.94
C HIS A 236 11.18 -8.56 12.15
N SER A 237 10.11 -8.86 12.87
CA SER A 237 8.73 -9.01 12.42
C SER A 237 8.43 -10.16 11.46
N THR A 238 9.04 -10.20 10.28
CA THR A 238 8.97 -11.34 9.37
C THR A 238 10.37 -11.72 8.91
N PHE A 239 10.78 -12.95 9.18
CA PHE A 239 12.08 -13.48 8.75
C PHE A 239 12.13 -15.01 8.74
N LEU A 240 13.00 -15.54 7.89
CA LEU A 240 13.23 -16.97 7.69
C LEU A 240 14.55 -17.38 8.35
N ILE A 241 14.55 -18.52 9.05
CA ILE A 241 15.75 -19.19 9.54
C ILE A 241 15.94 -20.52 8.80
N ASP A 242 17.14 -20.77 8.27
CA ASP A 242 17.55 -22.07 7.72
C ASP A 242 18.09 -22.98 8.83
N LEU A 243 17.29 -23.96 9.24
CA LEU A 243 17.59 -24.86 10.35
C LEU A 243 18.55 -25.99 9.96
N ARG A 244 18.82 -26.17 8.66
CA ARG A 244 19.75 -27.19 8.16
C ARG A 244 21.21 -26.77 8.37
N LYS A 245 21.47 -25.48 8.56
CA LYS A 245 22.82 -24.95 8.80
C LYS A 245 23.20 -25.16 10.26
N ALA A 246 24.38 -25.74 10.51
CA ALA A 246 24.85 -26.07 11.86
C ALA A 246 24.86 -24.86 12.82
N ALA A 247 25.24 -23.68 12.34
CA ALA A 247 25.25 -22.44 13.13
C ALA A 247 23.87 -22.06 13.69
N SER A 248 22.78 -22.45 13.01
CA SER A 248 21.41 -22.17 13.48
C SER A 248 21.08 -22.85 14.82
N ARG A 249 21.82 -23.89 15.22
CA ARG A 249 21.61 -24.61 16.49
C ARG A 249 21.88 -23.73 17.72
N ASN A 250 22.75 -22.74 17.58
CA ASN A 250 23.14 -21.82 18.65
C ASN A 250 22.21 -20.60 18.77
N LEU A 251 21.22 -20.48 17.87
CA LEU A 251 20.22 -19.41 17.92
C LEU A 251 19.17 -19.71 19.00
N ALA A 252 18.85 -18.70 19.79
CA ALA A 252 17.83 -18.74 20.83
C ALA A 252 17.15 -17.38 20.98
N PHE A 253 15.86 -17.40 21.30
CA PHE A 253 15.10 -16.22 21.74
C PHE A 253 15.03 -16.15 23.27
N TYR A 254 15.04 -17.30 23.96
CA TYR A 254 14.95 -17.36 25.42
C TYR A 254 15.59 -18.66 25.97
N PRO A 255 16.20 -18.64 27.18
CA PRO A 255 16.58 -17.44 27.94
C PRO A 255 17.60 -16.58 27.15
N PRO A 256 17.73 -15.28 27.46
CA PRO A 256 18.81 -14.47 26.91
C PRO A 256 20.18 -15.11 27.16
N HIS A 257 21.14 -14.82 26.30
CA HIS A 257 22.51 -15.32 26.48
C HIS A 257 23.07 -14.88 27.86
N PRO A 258 23.86 -15.70 28.56
CA PRO A 258 24.41 -15.34 29.88
C PRO A 258 25.17 -14.01 29.91
N ASP A 259 25.85 -13.66 28.81
CA ASP A 259 26.61 -12.41 28.66
C ASP A 259 25.74 -11.22 28.18
N TYR A 260 24.42 -11.35 28.14
CA TYR A 260 23.53 -10.29 27.67
C TYR A 260 23.43 -9.16 28.70
N THR A 261 23.78 -7.94 28.28
CA THR A 261 23.79 -6.74 29.13
C THR A 261 23.08 -5.54 28.49
N TRP A 262 22.42 -5.74 27.35
CA TRP A 262 21.69 -4.70 26.63
C TRP A 262 20.24 -4.58 27.12
N SER A 263 19.47 -3.68 26.53
CA SER A 263 18.05 -3.46 26.85
C SER A 263 17.21 -4.72 26.66
N PHE A 264 16.27 -4.97 27.55
CA PHE A 264 15.45 -6.18 27.51
C PHE A 264 14.32 -6.02 26.48
N ASP A 265 14.61 -6.40 25.24
CA ASP A 265 13.72 -6.28 24.07
C ASP A 265 13.90 -7.54 23.20
N ASP A 266 12.80 -8.10 22.67
CA ASP A 266 12.85 -9.38 21.96
C ASP A 266 13.68 -9.35 20.68
N ILE A 267 13.70 -8.24 19.95
CA ILE A 267 14.45 -8.09 18.70
C ILE A 267 15.94 -7.85 19.00
N ILE A 268 16.26 -7.11 20.07
CA ILE A 268 17.64 -6.83 20.47
C ILE A 268 18.27 -8.10 21.08
N VAL A 269 17.54 -8.84 21.91
CA VAL A 269 17.99 -10.11 22.50
C VAL A 269 18.28 -11.13 21.39
N PHE A 270 17.39 -11.26 20.40
CA PHE A 270 17.62 -12.18 19.29
C PHE A 270 18.79 -11.75 18.39
N ALA A 271 18.95 -10.44 18.14
CA ALA A 271 20.10 -9.91 17.40
C ALA A 271 21.43 -10.23 18.12
N PHE A 272 21.45 -10.11 19.44
CA PHE A 272 22.60 -10.51 20.25
C PHE A 272 22.85 -12.02 20.20
N SER A 273 21.81 -12.86 20.24
CA SER A 273 21.93 -14.31 20.06
C SER A 273 22.56 -14.65 18.71
N CYS A 274 22.12 -14.01 17.63
CA CYS A 274 22.73 -14.17 16.30
C CYS A 274 24.20 -13.76 16.29
N LYS A 275 24.54 -12.64 16.93
CA LYS A 275 25.92 -12.17 17.07
C LYS A 275 26.80 -13.18 17.80
N GLN A 276 26.36 -13.72 18.94
CA GLN A 276 27.12 -14.71 19.71
C GLN A 276 27.25 -16.05 19.00
N ALA A 277 26.26 -16.41 18.18
CA ALA A 277 26.33 -17.59 17.32
C ALA A 277 27.18 -17.39 16.05
N GLU A 278 27.79 -16.21 15.87
CA GLU A 278 28.49 -15.81 14.64
C GLU A 278 27.62 -15.90 13.37
N VAL A 279 26.32 -15.66 13.53
CA VAL A 279 25.32 -15.70 12.45
C VAL A 279 24.98 -14.29 11.99
N GLN A 280 25.36 -13.97 10.75
CA GLN A 280 24.96 -12.72 10.11
C GLN A 280 23.50 -12.75 9.68
N MET A 281 22.73 -11.72 10.06
CA MET A 281 21.37 -11.48 9.56
C MET A 281 21.40 -10.71 8.24
N TYR A 282 20.38 -10.94 7.40
CA TYR A 282 20.26 -10.31 6.09
C TYR A 282 18.85 -9.76 5.84
N VAL A 283 18.75 -8.65 5.11
CA VAL A 283 17.49 -8.14 4.57
C VAL A 283 17.54 -8.15 3.04
N CYS A 284 16.51 -8.69 2.40
CA CYS A 284 16.39 -8.74 0.93
C CYS A 284 15.32 -7.77 0.45
N ASN A 285 15.67 -6.91 -0.51
CA ASN A 285 14.76 -5.91 -1.11
C ASN A 285 14.67 -6.02 -2.65
N ARG A 286 15.11 -7.16 -3.22
CA ARG A 286 15.09 -7.39 -4.68
C ARG A 286 13.69 -7.22 -5.27
N GLU A 287 12.68 -7.65 -4.53
CA GLU A 287 11.27 -7.55 -4.86
C GLU A 287 10.52 -6.66 -3.86
N VAL A 288 9.27 -6.34 -4.20
CA VAL A 288 8.28 -5.90 -3.21
C VAL A 288 7.68 -7.16 -2.59
N TYR A 289 7.96 -7.38 -1.31
CA TYR A 289 7.53 -8.59 -0.60
C TYR A 289 6.20 -8.41 0.12
N GLY A 290 5.99 -7.24 0.71
CA GLY A 290 4.85 -7.02 1.59
C GLY A 290 4.96 -5.71 2.37
N PHE A 291 4.04 -5.53 3.31
CA PHE A 291 3.88 -4.31 4.08
C PHE A 291 3.75 -4.58 5.58
N LEU A 292 4.11 -3.61 6.41
CA LEU A 292 3.93 -3.65 7.86
C LEU A 292 3.44 -2.29 8.42
N PRO A 293 2.65 -2.28 9.50
CA PRO A 293 2.29 -1.05 10.19
C PRO A 293 3.50 -0.42 10.91
N VAL A 294 3.36 0.86 11.24
CA VAL A 294 4.30 1.55 12.14
C VAL A 294 3.83 1.33 13.57
N PRO A 295 4.72 0.97 14.52
CA PRO A 295 4.37 0.81 15.92
C PRO A 295 3.68 2.06 16.48
N LEU A 296 2.64 1.82 17.27
CA LEU A 296 1.90 2.86 17.99
C LEU A 296 2.52 3.09 19.37
N ARG A 297 2.14 4.20 20.01
CA ARG A 297 2.61 4.57 21.36
C ARG A 297 2.02 3.61 22.40
N ALA A 298 2.70 3.48 23.54
CA ALA A 298 2.27 2.59 24.64
C ALA A 298 0.80 2.78 25.07
N HIS A 299 0.31 4.03 25.10
CA HIS A 299 -1.06 4.40 25.50
C HIS A 299 -2.08 4.35 24.36
N SER A 300 -1.70 3.94 23.15
CA SER A 300 -2.64 3.82 22.03
C SER A 300 -3.65 2.70 22.27
N THR A 301 -4.86 2.90 21.74
CA THR A 301 -5.97 1.96 21.90
C THR A 301 -5.98 0.91 20.78
N LEU A 302 -6.78 -0.15 20.95
CA LEU A 302 -7.02 -1.12 19.87
C LEU A 302 -7.75 -0.51 18.66
N GLN A 303 -8.55 0.53 18.89
CA GLN A 303 -9.16 1.28 17.79
C GLN A 303 -8.10 2.03 16.99
N ASP A 304 -7.12 2.65 17.65
CA ASP A 304 -6.00 3.32 16.96
C ASP A 304 -5.20 2.31 16.14
N GLU A 305 -5.00 1.09 16.65
CA GLU A 305 -4.34 0.00 15.93
C GLU A 305 -5.12 -0.44 14.69
N ALA A 306 -6.43 -0.66 14.84
CA ALA A 306 -7.30 -1.02 13.71
C ALA A 306 -7.31 0.07 12.62
N GLU A 307 -7.42 1.34 13.01
CA GLU A 307 -7.37 2.47 12.05
C GLU A 307 -5.98 2.61 11.40
N SER A 308 -4.90 2.34 12.14
CA SER A 308 -3.52 2.34 11.62
C SER A 308 -3.30 1.23 10.60
N PHE A 309 -3.74 0.00 10.90
CA PHE A 309 -3.64 -1.13 10.00
C PHE A 309 -4.50 -0.96 8.74
N MET A 310 -5.73 -0.44 8.89
CA MET A 310 -6.59 -0.08 7.76
C MET A 310 -5.85 0.87 6.81
N HIS A 311 -5.12 1.87 7.33
CA HIS A 311 -4.33 2.77 6.50
C HIS A 311 -3.20 2.03 5.74
N VAL A 312 -2.57 1.01 6.32
CA VAL A 312 -1.63 0.13 5.58
C VAL A 312 -2.31 -0.52 4.38
N GLN A 313 -3.54 -1.03 4.55
CA GLN A 313 -4.30 -1.61 3.44
C GLN A 313 -4.64 -0.56 2.36
N LEU A 314 -4.95 0.68 2.76
CA LEU A 314 -5.18 1.78 1.82
C LEU A 314 -3.91 2.12 1.02
N GLU A 315 -2.74 2.17 1.67
CA GLU A 315 -1.45 2.41 1.00
C GLU A 315 -1.07 1.29 0.03
N VAL A 316 -1.33 0.02 0.40
CA VAL A 316 -1.19 -1.13 -0.51
C VAL A 316 -1.97 -0.88 -1.80
N MET A 317 -3.22 -0.45 -1.70
CA MET A 317 -4.11 -0.22 -2.84
C MET A 317 -3.68 0.91 -3.77
N VAL A 318 -2.71 1.75 -3.39
CA VAL A 318 -2.20 2.82 -4.26
C VAL A 318 -1.40 2.23 -5.43
N LYS A 319 -0.62 1.18 -5.20
CA LYS A 319 0.29 0.59 -6.20
C LYS A 319 0.10 -0.91 -6.43
N HIS A 320 -0.69 -1.56 -5.59
CA HIS A 320 -0.90 -3.00 -5.61
C HIS A 320 -2.38 -3.34 -5.51
N PRO A 321 -2.80 -4.53 -5.94
CA PRO A 321 -4.15 -5.02 -5.66
C PRO A 321 -4.44 -5.06 -4.14
N PRO A 322 -5.72 -4.96 -3.73
CA PRO A 322 -6.12 -5.07 -2.34
C PRO A 322 -5.60 -6.35 -1.68
N ALA A 323 -5.26 -6.26 -0.39
CA ALA A 323 -4.94 -7.43 0.41
C ALA A 323 -6.22 -8.22 0.71
N GLU A 324 -6.52 -9.20 -0.14
CA GLU A 324 -7.75 -10.01 -0.02
C GLU A 324 -7.79 -10.79 1.30
N PRO A 325 -8.92 -10.80 2.02
CA PRO A 325 -9.03 -11.52 3.29
C PRO A 325 -8.92 -13.04 3.09
N SER A 326 -8.67 -13.76 4.18
CA SER A 326 -8.78 -15.22 4.22
C SER A 326 -10.20 -15.64 3.84
N LYS A 327 -10.30 -16.66 2.99
CA LYS A 327 -11.59 -17.26 2.59
C LYS A 327 -12.13 -18.26 3.62
N PHE A 328 -11.37 -18.51 4.69
CA PHE A 328 -11.69 -19.52 5.71
C PHE A 328 -12.16 -18.90 7.03
N ILE A 329 -12.36 -17.58 7.05
CA ILE A 329 -12.89 -16.87 8.22
C ILE A 329 -14.07 -15.99 7.83
N SER A 330 -14.87 -15.67 8.83
CA SER A 330 -15.96 -14.72 8.71
C SER A 330 -15.43 -13.31 8.90
N VAL A 331 -15.61 -12.44 7.91
CA VAL A 331 -15.28 -11.01 8.02
C VAL A 331 -16.53 -10.23 8.42
N PRO A 332 -16.48 -9.36 9.46
CA PRO A 332 -17.62 -8.53 9.83
C PRO A 332 -18.16 -7.72 8.65
N THR A 333 -19.48 -7.60 8.58
CA THR A 333 -20.12 -6.74 7.57
C THR A 333 -19.89 -5.29 7.95
N LYS A 334 -19.36 -4.52 6.99
CA LYS A 334 -19.13 -3.08 7.14
C LYS A 334 -20.45 -2.32 7.01
N THR A 335 -20.66 -1.31 7.85
CA THR A 335 -21.86 -0.46 7.86
C THR A 335 -21.47 0.97 7.47
N PRO A 336 -21.45 1.30 6.17
CA PRO A 336 -21.01 2.60 5.71
C PRO A 336 -21.99 3.71 6.10
N ASP A 337 -21.45 4.90 6.37
CA ASP A 337 -22.21 6.11 6.69
C ASP A 337 -21.69 7.32 5.90
N LYS A 338 -22.43 8.42 5.91
CA LYS A 338 -22.06 9.68 5.25
C LYS A 338 -21.27 10.64 6.14
N MET A 339 -20.70 10.18 7.25
CA MET A 339 -19.92 10.99 8.21
C MET A 339 -20.66 12.24 8.73
N GLY A 340 -21.99 12.18 8.79
CA GLY A 340 -22.82 13.32 9.16
C GLY A 340 -22.94 14.40 8.08
N PHE A 341 -22.44 14.20 6.86
CA PHE A 341 -22.77 15.02 5.69
C PHE A 341 -24.11 14.60 5.08
N ASP A 342 -24.79 15.52 4.40
CA ASP A 342 -26.03 15.18 3.68
C ASP A 342 -25.75 14.29 2.47
N GLU A 343 -24.59 14.51 1.84
CA GLU A 343 -24.08 13.68 0.75
C GLU A 343 -22.55 13.68 0.72
N VAL A 344 -21.98 12.54 0.34
CA VAL A 344 -20.56 12.38 0.02
C VAL A 344 -20.48 12.00 -1.45
N PHE A 345 -19.91 12.88 -2.28
CA PHE A 345 -19.76 12.67 -3.71
C PHE A 345 -18.37 12.14 -4.05
N MET A 346 -18.31 11.24 -5.03
CA MET A 346 -17.06 10.75 -5.61
C MET A 346 -17.09 10.96 -7.13
N ILE A 347 -16.26 11.86 -7.62
CA ILE A 347 -16.13 12.21 -9.03
C ILE A 347 -15.21 11.19 -9.70
N ASN A 348 -15.67 10.57 -10.78
CA ASN A 348 -14.83 9.68 -11.58
C ASN A 348 -15.27 9.64 -13.04
N LEU A 349 -14.30 9.65 -13.95
CA LEU A 349 -14.53 9.42 -15.37
C LEU A 349 -14.97 7.98 -15.61
N LYS A 350 -16.06 7.79 -16.37
CA LYS A 350 -16.61 6.45 -16.68
C LYS A 350 -15.58 5.45 -17.23
N ARG A 351 -14.62 5.95 -18.02
CA ARG A 351 -13.55 5.13 -18.60
C ARG A 351 -12.43 4.74 -17.63
N ARG A 352 -12.33 5.36 -16.44
CA ARG A 352 -11.32 5.10 -15.41
C ARG A 352 -11.85 4.11 -14.35
N GLN A 353 -12.16 2.90 -14.80
CA GLN A 353 -12.62 1.81 -13.92
C GLN A 353 -11.56 1.43 -12.89
N ASP A 354 -10.28 1.48 -13.27
CA ASP A 354 -9.12 1.27 -12.40
C ASP A 354 -9.15 2.17 -11.15
N ARG A 355 -9.35 3.48 -11.35
CA ARG A 355 -9.41 4.46 -10.25
C ARG A 355 -10.68 4.32 -9.44
N ARG A 356 -11.81 4.06 -10.13
CA ARG A 356 -13.12 3.84 -9.50
C ARG A 356 -13.09 2.68 -8.53
N GLU A 357 -12.64 1.51 -8.98
CA GLU A 357 -12.61 0.29 -8.17
C GLU A 357 -11.73 0.48 -6.93
N ARG A 358 -10.54 1.05 -7.11
CA ARG A 358 -9.64 1.38 -5.99
C ARG A 358 -10.30 2.31 -4.98
N MET A 359 -10.91 3.41 -5.43
CA MET A 359 -11.52 4.39 -4.52
C MET A 359 -12.77 3.86 -3.82
N LEU A 360 -13.63 3.13 -4.53
CA LEU A 360 -14.79 2.50 -3.90
C LEU A 360 -14.35 1.48 -2.83
N ARG A 361 -13.29 0.72 -3.08
CA ARG A 361 -12.69 -0.16 -2.06
C ARG A 361 -12.14 0.65 -0.88
N ALA A 362 -11.39 1.72 -1.12
CA ALA A 362 -10.83 2.56 -0.06
C ALA A 362 -11.90 3.24 0.80
N LEU A 363 -13.03 3.66 0.22
CA LEU A 363 -14.17 4.22 0.94
C LEU A 363 -14.93 3.12 1.70
N GLN A 364 -15.10 1.94 1.10
CA GLN A 364 -15.70 0.77 1.77
C GLN A 364 -14.89 0.37 3.01
N GLU A 365 -13.55 0.29 2.92
CA GLU A 365 -12.67 -0.04 4.06
C GLU A 365 -12.83 0.95 5.22
N GLN A 366 -13.06 2.23 4.92
CA GLN A 366 -13.30 3.29 5.91
C GLN A 366 -14.77 3.43 6.32
N GLU A 367 -15.65 2.57 5.82
CA GLU A 367 -17.09 2.62 6.05
C GLU A 367 -17.69 3.99 5.68
N ILE A 368 -17.30 4.52 4.52
CA ILE A 368 -17.80 5.78 3.97
C ILE A 368 -18.75 5.45 2.82
N GLU A 369 -20.03 5.76 3.02
CA GLU A 369 -21.03 5.73 1.97
C GLU A 369 -20.80 6.93 1.06
N CYS A 370 -20.73 6.69 -0.26
CA CYS A 370 -20.60 7.76 -1.24
C CYS A 370 -21.53 7.55 -2.43
N ARG A 371 -21.95 8.66 -3.02
CA ARG A 371 -22.58 8.70 -4.34
C ARG A 371 -21.53 8.91 -5.41
N LEU A 372 -21.42 7.93 -6.31
CA LEU A 372 -20.63 8.05 -7.53
C LEU A 372 -21.26 9.09 -8.48
N VAL A 373 -20.46 10.06 -8.92
CA VAL A 373 -20.80 11.06 -9.92
C VAL A 373 -20.00 10.76 -11.18
N GLU A 374 -20.70 10.49 -12.29
CA GLU A 374 -20.06 10.33 -13.58
C GLU A 374 -19.47 11.67 -14.02
N ALA A 375 -18.14 11.76 -14.02
CA ALA A 375 -17.44 12.97 -14.43
C ALA A 375 -17.64 13.24 -15.92
N VAL A 376 -17.69 14.52 -16.28
CA VAL A 376 -17.77 14.96 -17.67
C VAL A 376 -16.43 14.67 -18.36
N ASP A 377 -16.44 13.75 -19.33
CA ASP A 377 -15.26 13.50 -20.16
C ASP A 377 -15.13 14.59 -21.21
N GLY A 378 -14.37 15.64 -20.88
CA GLY A 378 -14.18 16.75 -21.79
C GLY A 378 -13.49 16.34 -23.10
N LYS A 379 -12.71 15.24 -23.16
CA LYS A 379 -12.15 14.74 -24.42
C LYS A 379 -13.24 14.25 -25.38
N ALA A 380 -14.37 13.78 -24.84
CA ALA A 380 -15.51 13.32 -25.62
C ALA A 380 -16.45 14.46 -26.06
N MET A 381 -16.25 15.68 -25.55
CA MET A 381 -17.07 16.84 -25.90
C MET A 381 -16.67 17.42 -27.26
N ASN A 382 -17.67 17.69 -28.11
CA ASN A 382 -17.48 18.43 -29.36
C ASN A 382 -17.80 19.93 -29.19
N THR A 383 -17.40 20.75 -30.17
CA THR A 383 -17.58 22.21 -30.14
C THR A 383 -19.03 22.62 -29.97
N SER A 384 -19.98 21.96 -30.65
CA SER A 384 -21.40 22.29 -30.57
C SER A 384 -21.98 22.07 -29.16
N GLN A 385 -21.50 21.06 -28.44
CA GLN A 385 -21.89 20.83 -27.04
C GLN A 385 -21.35 21.93 -26.12
N VAL A 386 -20.11 22.39 -26.34
CA VAL A 386 -19.50 23.49 -25.58
C VAL A 386 -20.29 24.80 -25.82
N GLU A 387 -20.62 25.09 -27.07
CA GLU A 387 -21.44 26.26 -27.46
C GLU A 387 -22.85 26.19 -26.88
N ALA A 388 -23.50 25.02 -26.91
CA ALA A 388 -24.84 24.82 -26.36
C ALA A 388 -24.90 25.04 -24.83
N LEU A 389 -23.79 24.79 -24.13
CA LEU A 389 -23.65 25.05 -22.70
C LEU A 389 -23.31 26.53 -22.39
N GLY A 390 -23.16 27.37 -23.41
CA GLY A 390 -22.83 28.79 -23.27
C GLY A 390 -21.42 29.01 -22.70
N ILE A 391 -20.53 28.05 -22.88
CA ILE A 391 -19.20 28.08 -22.28
C ILE A 391 -18.33 29.07 -23.04
N GLN A 392 -17.88 30.11 -22.34
CA GLN A 392 -16.97 31.11 -22.86
C GLN A 392 -15.76 31.19 -21.93
N MET A 393 -14.56 31.13 -22.51
CA MET A 393 -13.34 31.28 -21.73
C MET A 393 -13.16 32.71 -21.25
N LEU A 394 -12.55 32.85 -20.08
CA LEU A 394 -12.14 34.16 -19.62
C LEU A 394 -11.14 34.78 -20.63
N PRO A 395 -11.43 35.98 -21.18
CA PRO A 395 -10.53 36.64 -22.12
C PRO A 395 -9.14 36.83 -21.50
N GLY A 396 -8.09 36.46 -22.26
CA GLY A 396 -6.71 36.62 -21.80
C GLY A 396 -6.20 35.54 -20.84
N TYR A 397 -7.01 34.53 -20.49
CA TYR A 397 -6.53 33.41 -19.69
C TYR A 397 -5.42 32.62 -20.41
N ARG A 398 -4.35 32.36 -19.66
CA ARG A 398 -3.21 31.53 -20.04
C ARG A 398 -2.81 30.78 -18.78
N ASP A 399 -2.78 29.45 -18.85
CA ASP A 399 -2.28 28.59 -17.79
C ASP A 399 -0.89 29.10 -17.33
N PRO A 400 -0.67 29.35 -16.03
CA PRO A 400 0.56 29.93 -15.50
C PRO A 400 1.83 29.13 -15.82
N TYR A 401 1.71 27.81 -16.05
CA TYR A 401 2.86 26.93 -16.26
C TYR A 401 3.26 26.80 -17.73
N HIS A 402 2.28 26.54 -18.60
CA HIS A 402 2.54 26.28 -20.02
C HIS A 402 2.20 27.46 -20.92
N GLY A 403 1.59 28.53 -20.40
CA GLY A 403 1.20 29.71 -21.17
C GLY A 403 0.15 29.38 -22.24
N ARG A 404 -0.74 28.42 -21.95
CA ARG A 404 -1.70 27.85 -22.90
C ARG A 404 -3.14 28.16 -22.50
N PRO A 405 -4.11 28.17 -23.45
CA PRO A 405 -5.52 28.17 -23.10
C PRO A 405 -5.92 26.86 -22.39
N LEU A 406 -7.07 26.88 -21.72
CA LEU A 406 -7.60 25.74 -20.97
C LEU A 406 -7.88 24.54 -21.88
N THR A 407 -7.73 23.35 -21.33
CA THR A 407 -7.88 22.08 -22.04
C THR A 407 -9.29 21.54 -22.00
N LYS A 408 -9.59 20.64 -22.93
CA LYS A 408 -10.78 19.80 -22.81
C LYS A 408 -10.80 19.01 -21.49
N GLY A 409 -9.66 18.53 -21.00
CA GLY A 409 -9.59 17.83 -19.70
C GLY A 409 -9.99 18.71 -18.52
N GLU A 410 -9.42 19.91 -18.40
CA GLU A 410 -9.77 20.90 -17.37
C GLU A 410 -11.22 21.37 -17.47
N LEU A 411 -11.75 21.49 -18.70
CA LEU A 411 -13.16 21.80 -18.96
C LEU A 411 -14.07 20.72 -18.36
N GLY A 412 -13.76 19.44 -18.62
CA GLY A 412 -14.49 18.31 -18.05
C GLY A 412 -14.41 18.26 -16.53
N CYS A 413 -13.23 18.53 -15.96
CA CYS A 413 -13.05 18.63 -14.50
C CYS A 413 -13.95 19.71 -13.89
N PHE A 414 -13.89 20.93 -14.41
CA PHE A 414 -14.73 22.03 -13.93
C PHE A 414 -16.23 21.70 -14.03
N LEU A 415 -16.69 21.19 -15.17
CA LEU A 415 -18.11 20.85 -15.37
C LEU A 415 -18.58 19.77 -14.40
N SER A 416 -17.70 18.84 -14.02
CA SER A 416 -18.00 17.81 -13.02
C SER A 416 -18.27 18.42 -11.64
N HIS A 417 -17.44 19.36 -11.19
CA HIS A 417 -17.68 20.10 -9.95
C HIS A 417 -18.88 21.03 -10.03
N TYR A 418 -19.06 21.73 -11.16
CA TYR A 418 -20.21 22.60 -11.40
C TYR A 418 -21.54 21.84 -11.27
N ASN A 419 -21.62 20.63 -11.83
CA ASN A 419 -22.81 19.78 -11.72
C ASN A 419 -23.10 19.39 -10.26
N ILE A 420 -22.07 19.14 -9.45
CA ILE A 420 -22.24 18.89 -8.01
C ILE A 420 -22.75 20.14 -7.30
N TRP A 421 -22.20 21.33 -7.58
CA TRP A 421 -22.69 22.56 -6.96
C TRP A 421 -24.16 22.82 -7.30
N LYS A 422 -24.54 22.61 -8.56
CA LYS A 422 -25.94 22.67 -9.00
C LYS A 422 -26.80 21.69 -8.22
N GLU A 423 -26.34 20.45 -8.08
CA GLU A 423 -27.09 19.43 -7.35
C GLU A 423 -27.24 19.75 -5.85
N VAL A 424 -26.17 20.25 -5.21
CA VAL A 424 -26.21 20.73 -3.81
C VAL A 424 -27.30 21.78 -3.64
N VAL A 425 -27.41 22.73 -4.58
CA VAL A 425 -28.44 23.77 -4.55
C VAL A 425 -29.83 23.22 -4.84
N ASP A 426 -29.97 22.41 -5.89
CA ASP A 426 -31.25 21.85 -6.33
C ASP A 426 -31.88 20.93 -5.25
N ARG A 427 -31.05 20.16 -4.54
CA ARG A 427 -31.48 19.29 -3.44
C ARG A 427 -31.49 19.98 -2.07
N GLY A 428 -30.96 21.20 -1.96
CA GLY A 428 -30.86 21.93 -0.69
C GLY A 428 -29.94 21.29 0.36
N LEU A 429 -28.87 20.62 -0.09
CA LEU A 429 -27.89 19.95 0.80
C LEU A 429 -27.10 21.00 1.58
N GLN A 430 -27.18 20.97 2.92
CA GLN A 430 -26.55 21.97 3.79
C GLN A 430 -25.03 21.84 3.80
N LYS A 431 -24.52 20.61 3.84
CA LYS A 431 -23.08 20.31 3.78
C LYS A 431 -22.82 19.02 3.01
N SER A 432 -21.86 19.07 2.10
CA SER A 432 -21.47 17.93 1.27
C SER A 432 -19.96 17.81 1.18
N LEU A 433 -19.47 16.57 1.15
CA LEU A 433 -18.06 16.27 0.91
C LEU A 433 -17.88 15.79 -0.52
N VAL A 434 -16.84 16.28 -1.20
CA VAL A 434 -16.53 15.92 -2.58
C VAL A 434 -15.13 15.30 -2.62
N PHE A 435 -15.01 14.14 -3.26
CA PHE A 435 -13.76 13.45 -3.55
C PHE A 435 -13.53 13.34 -5.06
N GLU A 436 -12.29 13.52 -5.50
CA GLU A 436 -11.78 13.04 -6.79
C GLU A 436 -11.34 11.56 -6.71
N ASP A 437 -10.95 10.95 -7.84
CA ASP A 437 -10.70 9.50 -7.93
C ASP A 437 -9.24 9.05 -7.74
N ASP A 438 -8.29 9.99 -7.71
CA ASP A 438 -6.84 9.72 -7.71
C ASP A 438 -6.13 10.20 -6.44
N LEU A 439 -6.83 10.10 -5.31
CA LEU A 439 -6.34 10.50 -3.98
C LEU A 439 -6.02 9.31 -3.05
N ARG A 440 -5.21 9.58 -2.02
CA ARG A 440 -4.92 8.71 -0.87
C ARG A 440 -5.27 9.43 0.43
N PHE A 441 -5.61 8.66 1.46
CA PHE A 441 -6.07 9.15 2.76
C PHE A 441 -4.92 9.09 3.78
N GLU A 442 -4.80 10.11 4.63
CA GLU A 442 -3.92 10.06 5.79
C GLU A 442 -4.43 9.14 6.90
N ILE A 443 -3.52 8.75 7.78
CA ILE A 443 -3.88 7.98 8.98
C ILE A 443 -4.93 8.73 9.81
N PHE A 444 -5.92 7.99 10.29
CA PHE A 444 -7.06 8.49 11.08
C PHE A 444 -7.96 9.49 10.33
N PHE A 445 -8.00 9.47 8.99
CA PHE A 445 -8.79 10.38 8.14
C PHE A 445 -10.22 10.63 8.64
N LYS A 446 -11.07 9.58 8.69
CA LYS A 446 -12.50 9.70 9.02
C LYS A 446 -12.71 10.36 10.39
N ARG A 447 -11.98 9.88 11.41
CA ARG A 447 -12.04 10.42 12.77
C ARG A 447 -11.55 11.87 12.85
N ARG A 448 -10.45 12.21 12.18
CA ARG A 448 -9.90 13.58 12.14
C ARG A 448 -10.85 14.57 11.47
N LEU A 449 -11.46 14.18 10.35
CA LEU A 449 -12.43 15.03 9.65
C LEU A 449 -13.71 15.22 10.47
N LEU A 450 -14.25 14.15 11.09
CA LEU A 450 -15.42 14.22 11.97
C LEU A 450 -15.17 15.13 13.19
N ASN A 451 -13.99 15.06 13.80
CA ASN A 451 -13.61 15.94 14.91
C ASN A 451 -13.56 17.39 14.47
N LEU A 452 -12.93 17.67 13.32
CA LEU A 452 -12.85 19.00 12.76
C LEU A 452 -14.25 19.58 12.48
N MET A 453 -15.12 18.83 11.83
CA MET A 453 -16.47 19.30 11.50
C MET A 453 -17.31 19.56 12.75
N ARG A 454 -17.14 18.76 13.82
CA ARG A 454 -17.76 19.02 15.13
C ARG A 454 -17.25 20.31 15.76
N ASP A 455 -15.95 20.59 15.66
CA ASP A 455 -15.38 21.85 16.16
C ASP A 455 -15.90 23.06 15.37
N VAL A 456 -15.98 22.94 14.03
CA VAL A 456 -16.55 23.97 13.14
C VAL A 456 -18.01 24.29 13.52
N GLU A 457 -18.83 23.27 13.75
CA GLU A 457 -20.23 23.43 14.17
C GLU A 457 -20.34 24.02 15.57
N ARG A 458 -19.55 23.53 16.54
CA ARG A 458 -19.58 24.01 17.93
C ARG A 458 -19.22 25.49 18.03
N GLU A 459 -18.22 25.94 17.28
CA GLU A 459 -17.79 27.34 17.28
C GLU A 459 -18.66 28.25 16.41
N GLY A 460 -19.65 27.69 15.69
CA GLY A 460 -20.54 28.44 14.80
C GLY A 460 -19.76 29.18 13.70
N LEU A 461 -18.67 28.58 13.21
CA LEU A 461 -17.86 29.18 12.16
C LEU A 461 -18.69 29.29 10.88
N ASP A 462 -18.70 30.48 10.28
CA ASP A 462 -19.38 30.71 9.01
C ASP A 462 -18.38 30.45 7.85
N TRP A 463 -18.61 29.35 7.12
CA TRP A 463 -17.74 28.81 6.08
C TRP A 463 -18.52 28.44 4.82
N ASP A 464 -17.86 28.55 3.66
CA ASP A 464 -18.43 28.15 2.38
C ASP A 464 -17.74 26.91 1.80
N LEU A 465 -16.43 26.81 1.97
CA LEU A 465 -15.61 25.74 1.43
C LEU A 465 -14.47 25.39 2.41
N ILE A 466 -14.23 24.11 2.65
CA ILE A 466 -13.08 23.62 3.43
C ILE A 466 -12.30 22.62 2.59
N TYR A 467 -11.08 22.96 2.17
CA TYR A 467 -10.19 22.02 1.51
C TYR A 467 -9.75 20.92 2.47
N VAL A 468 -9.87 19.67 2.04
CA VAL A 468 -9.42 18.47 2.76
C VAL A 468 -8.16 17.89 2.13
N GLY A 469 -8.05 18.02 0.81
CA GLY A 469 -6.85 17.76 0.02
C GLY A 469 -6.72 18.79 -1.10
N ARG A 470 -5.56 19.46 -1.16
CA ARG A 470 -5.20 20.46 -2.17
C ARG A 470 -3.67 20.54 -2.30
N LYS A 471 -3.18 21.30 -3.28
CA LYS A 471 -1.79 21.76 -3.34
C LYS A 471 -1.73 23.22 -2.89
N ARG A 472 -1.03 23.48 -1.79
CA ARG A 472 -0.78 24.84 -1.35
C ARG A 472 0.28 25.48 -2.23
N MET A 473 -0.03 26.64 -2.81
CA MET A 473 0.90 27.34 -3.71
C MET A 473 1.75 28.38 -3.01
N GLN A 474 1.25 28.97 -1.91
CA GLN A 474 2.06 29.87 -1.09
C GLN A 474 2.76 29.12 0.05
N VAL A 475 4.07 28.90 -0.06
CA VAL A 475 4.89 28.17 0.92
C VAL A 475 5.81 29.05 1.76
N GLU A 476 5.96 30.34 1.42
CA GLU A 476 6.94 31.22 2.08
C GLU A 476 6.57 31.54 3.54
N HIS A 477 5.28 31.57 3.86
CA HIS A 477 4.80 31.91 5.19
C HIS A 477 3.56 31.09 5.56
N PRO A 478 3.42 30.63 6.82
CA PRO A 478 2.31 29.78 7.26
C PRO A 478 0.95 30.46 7.06
N GLU A 479 -0.07 29.68 6.71
CA GLU A 479 -1.44 30.17 6.65
C GLU A 479 -1.97 30.46 8.06
N LYS A 480 -2.91 31.39 8.13
CA LYS A 480 -3.44 31.88 9.39
C LYS A 480 -4.40 30.86 10.00
N ALA A 481 -4.08 30.38 11.20
CA ALA A 481 -4.95 29.49 11.96
C ALA A 481 -6.29 30.15 12.31
N VAL A 482 -7.37 29.37 12.24
CA VAL A 482 -8.71 29.79 12.67
C VAL A 482 -8.79 29.71 14.19
N PRO A 483 -9.08 30.81 14.90
CA PRO A 483 -9.19 30.77 16.35
C PRO A 483 -10.25 29.78 16.83
N ARG A 484 -9.92 29.01 17.88
CA ARG A 484 -10.80 28.02 18.55
C ARG A 484 -11.19 26.78 17.73
N VAL A 485 -10.91 26.73 16.43
CA VAL A 485 -11.05 25.52 15.62
C VAL A 485 -9.66 24.93 15.37
N ARG A 486 -9.37 23.77 15.97
CA ARG A 486 -8.05 23.14 15.82
C ARG A 486 -7.89 22.58 14.41
N ASN A 487 -6.66 22.59 13.90
CA ASN A 487 -6.30 22.02 12.60
C ASN A 487 -7.06 22.64 11.40
N LEU A 488 -7.43 23.92 11.51
CA LEU A 488 -8.07 24.68 10.45
C LEU A 488 -7.32 25.99 10.22
N VAL A 489 -7.11 26.34 8.95
CA VAL A 489 -6.48 27.60 8.52
C VAL A 489 -7.35 28.30 7.49
N GLU A 490 -7.22 29.62 7.38
CA GLU A 490 -7.73 30.40 6.25
C GLU A 490 -6.98 29.97 4.97
N ALA A 491 -7.71 29.54 3.94
CA ALA A 491 -7.08 29.05 2.72
C ALA A 491 -6.46 30.21 1.92
N ASP A 492 -5.24 30.02 1.45
CA ASP A 492 -4.58 30.91 0.50
C ASP A 492 -4.61 30.34 -0.93
N TYR A 493 -3.85 30.92 -1.86
CA TYR A 493 -3.77 30.45 -3.24
C TYR A 493 -3.43 28.95 -3.30
N SER A 494 -4.28 28.20 -3.99
CA SER A 494 -4.35 26.74 -3.94
C SER A 494 -4.57 26.18 -5.33
N TYR A 495 -3.92 25.07 -5.63
CA TYR A 495 -4.26 24.21 -6.76
C TYR A 495 -4.86 22.88 -6.32
N TRP A 496 -5.43 22.17 -7.28
CA TRP A 496 -6.09 20.87 -7.11
C TRP A 496 -7.34 20.91 -6.21
N THR A 497 -8.29 20.05 -6.55
CA THR A 497 -9.56 19.89 -5.85
C THR A 497 -9.77 18.46 -5.35
N LEU A 498 -8.67 17.78 -5.01
CA LEU A 498 -8.63 16.37 -4.59
C LEU A 498 -9.78 16.01 -3.65
N ALA A 499 -9.99 16.84 -2.62
CA ALA A 499 -11.17 16.76 -1.77
C ALA A 499 -11.50 18.08 -1.10
N TYR A 500 -12.79 18.40 -0.99
CA TYR A 500 -13.27 19.55 -0.22
C TYR A 500 -14.68 19.33 0.33
N VAL A 501 -14.98 20.00 1.43
CA VAL A 501 -16.33 20.16 1.95
C VAL A 501 -16.91 21.47 1.39
N ILE A 502 -18.18 21.47 0.97
CA ILE A 502 -18.89 22.65 0.49
C ILE A 502 -20.23 22.80 1.22
N SER A 503 -20.58 24.04 1.58
CA SER A 503 -21.88 24.37 2.15
C SER A 503 -22.90 24.74 1.06
N LEU A 504 -24.20 24.67 1.37
CA LEU A 504 -25.25 25.17 0.47
C LEU A 504 -25.01 26.61 0.02
N GLN A 505 -24.58 27.45 0.98
CA GLN A 505 -24.29 28.86 0.71
C GLN A 505 -23.09 29.01 -0.23
N GLY A 506 -22.02 28.22 -0.01
CA GLY A 506 -20.86 28.20 -0.89
C GLY A 506 -21.24 27.82 -2.32
N ALA A 507 -21.99 26.74 -2.50
CA ALA A 507 -22.46 26.30 -3.82
C ALA A 507 -23.30 27.39 -4.52
N ARG A 508 -24.20 28.08 -3.80
CA ARG A 508 -24.97 29.22 -4.34
C ARG A 508 -24.08 30.37 -4.79
N LYS A 509 -23.06 30.74 -4.00
CA LYS A 509 -22.09 31.80 -4.36
C LYS A 509 -21.32 31.46 -5.63
N LEU A 510 -20.84 30.21 -5.75
CA LEU A 510 -20.09 29.75 -6.92
C LEU A 510 -20.95 29.76 -8.19
N LEU A 511 -22.22 29.32 -8.11
CA LEU A 511 -23.14 29.34 -9.26
C LEU A 511 -23.58 30.76 -9.64
N ALA A 512 -23.86 31.62 -8.66
CA ALA A 512 -24.26 33.01 -8.87
C ALA A 512 -23.18 33.83 -9.59
N ALA A 513 -21.92 33.41 -9.51
CA ALA A 513 -20.81 34.01 -10.25
C ALA A 513 -20.90 33.81 -11.77
N GLN A 514 -21.81 32.97 -12.26
CA GLN A 514 -21.98 32.61 -13.68
C GLN A 514 -20.66 32.17 -14.33
N PRO A 515 -19.99 31.12 -13.80
CA PRO A 515 -18.64 30.79 -14.23
C PRO A 515 -18.56 30.23 -15.66
N LEU A 516 -19.65 29.68 -16.20
CA LEU A 516 -19.64 29.12 -17.55
C LEU A 516 -19.37 30.19 -18.63
N SER A 517 -19.84 31.42 -18.45
CA SER A 517 -19.62 32.51 -19.42
C SER A 517 -18.26 33.21 -19.29
N LYS A 518 -17.42 32.76 -18.35
CA LYS A 518 -16.08 33.35 -18.08
C LYS A 518 -15.18 32.31 -17.42
N MET A 519 -15.07 31.18 -18.09
CA MET A 519 -14.52 29.96 -17.52
C MET A 519 -13.01 30.05 -17.27
N LEU A 520 -12.62 29.53 -16.10
CA LEU A 520 -11.26 29.25 -15.65
C LEU A 520 -11.21 27.77 -15.21
N PRO A 521 -10.03 27.14 -15.08
CA PRO A 521 -9.94 25.85 -14.39
C PRO A 521 -10.51 25.97 -12.98
N VAL A 522 -11.03 24.87 -12.44
CA VAL A 522 -11.73 24.90 -11.14
C VAL A 522 -10.84 25.41 -10.02
N ASP A 523 -9.56 25.04 -10.07
CA ASP A 523 -8.54 25.40 -9.09
C ASP A 523 -7.96 26.81 -9.29
N GLU A 524 -8.28 27.50 -10.39
CA GLU A 524 -8.05 28.95 -10.53
C GLU A 524 -9.32 29.74 -10.15
N PHE A 525 -10.49 29.22 -10.53
CA PHE A 525 -11.78 29.85 -10.25
C PHE A 525 -12.05 29.93 -8.74
N LEU A 526 -11.80 28.87 -7.98
CA LEU A 526 -12.05 28.87 -6.54
C LEU A 526 -11.22 29.96 -5.84
N PRO A 527 -9.88 30.07 -6.00
CA PRO A 527 -9.10 31.17 -5.44
C PRO A 527 -9.54 32.57 -5.86
N VAL A 528 -10.07 32.73 -7.07
CA VAL A 528 -10.69 34.01 -7.47
C VAL A 528 -11.89 34.32 -6.57
N MET A 529 -12.77 33.35 -6.33
CA MET A 529 -14.00 33.55 -5.55
C MET A 529 -13.77 33.84 -4.06
N PHE A 530 -12.63 33.42 -3.49
CA PHE A 530 -12.20 33.79 -2.12
C PHE A 530 -11.10 34.87 -2.08
N ASP A 531 -10.91 35.60 -3.19
CA ASP A 531 -10.03 36.77 -3.34
C ASP A 531 -8.52 36.55 -3.09
N LYS A 532 -8.05 35.30 -3.17
CA LYS A 532 -6.63 34.92 -2.97
C LYS A 532 -5.86 34.62 -4.25
N HIS A 533 -6.50 34.73 -5.41
CA HIS A 533 -5.81 34.55 -6.69
C HIS A 533 -4.76 35.66 -6.93
N PRO A 534 -3.53 35.33 -7.40
CA PRO A 534 -2.45 36.31 -7.58
C PRO A 534 -2.66 37.27 -8.75
N VAL A 535 -3.34 36.83 -9.82
CA VAL A 535 -3.64 37.65 -11.00
C VAL A 535 -4.88 38.51 -10.77
N SER A 536 -4.72 39.83 -10.73
CA SER A 536 -5.79 40.77 -10.43
C SER A 536 -6.79 40.93 -11.57
N GLU A 537 -6.31 40.80 -12.81
CA GLU A 537 -7.11 40.83 -14.03
C GLU A 537 -8.19 39.75 -13.99
N TYR A 538 -7.85 38.53 -13.56
CA TYR A 538 -8.81 37.44 -13.48
C TYR A 538 -9.87 37.73 -12.42
N LYS A 539 -9.46 38.24 -11.26
CA LYS A 539 -10.37 38.63 -10.17
C LYS A 539 -11.35 39.73 -10.57
N ALA A 540 -10.95 40.67 -11.43
CA ALA A 540 -11.79 41.79 -11.84
C ALA A 540 -13.09 41.34 -12.54
N HIS A 541 -13.11 40.16 -13.17
CA HIS A 541 -14.29 39.62 -13.84
C HIS A 541 -15.32 38.98 -12.90
N PHE A 542 -14.99 38.80 -11.62
CA PHE A 542 -15.86 38.15 -10.63
C PHE A 542 -16.16 39.11 -9.47
N SER A 543 -17.43 39.31 -9.19
CA SER A 543 -17.93 40.09 -8.06
C SER A 543 -19.32 39.58 -7.65
N PRO A 544 -19.61 39.42 -6.35
CA PRO A 544 -18.69 39.56 -5.21
C PRO A 544 -17.74 38.36 -5.07
N ARG A 545 -16.53 38.59 -4.55
CA ARG A 545 -15.51 37.55 -4.24
C ARG A 545 -15.46 37.28 -2.73
N ASN A 546 -16.57 36.81 -2.19
CA ASN A 546 -16.80 36.66 -0.75
C ASN A 546 -16.98 35.20 -0.30
N LEU A 547 -16.43 34.25 -1.06
CA LEU A 547 -16.40 32.86 -0.65
C LEU A 547 -15.45 32.71 0.55
N ARG A 548 -15.93 32.13 1.65
CA ARG A 548 -15.16 31.88 2.87
C ARG A 548 -14.51 30.51 2.79
N ALA A 549 -13.27 30.49 2.31
CA ALA A 549 -12.51 29.27 2.11
C ALA A 549 -11.53 29.01 3.26
N PHE A 550 -11.55 27.80 3.79
CA PHE A 550 -10.61 27.29 4.78
C PHE A 550 -9.93 26.02 4.26
N SER A 551 -8.92 25.55 4.99
CA SER A 551 -8.24 24.28 4.70
C SER A 551 -7.97 23.56 6.00
N VAL A 552 -8.06 22.22 5.98
CA VAL A 552 -7.51 21.40 7.07
C VAL A 552 -5.99 21.53 7.06
N GLU A 553 -5.40 21.61 8.26
CA GLU A 553 -3.95 21.68 8.45
C GLU A 553 -3.52 20.80 9.64
N PRO A 554 -2.67 19.77 9.45
CA PRO A 554 -2.17 19.30 8.17
C PRO A 554 -3.28 18.62 7.35
N LEU A 555 -3.12 18.59 6.03
CA LEU A 555 -4.07 17.96 5.11
C LEU A 555 -4.36 16.51 5.49
N LEU A 556 -5.56 16.05 5.14
CA LEU A 556 -5.99 14.67 5.39
C LEU A 556 -5.96 13.81 4.12
N ILE A 557 -5.79 14.45 2.97
CA ILE A 557 -5.84 13.82 1.65
C ILE A 557 -4.70 14.36 0.78
N TYR A 558 -4.06 13.44 0.08
CA TYR A 558 -2.93 13.69 -0.82
C TYR A 558 -3.18 12.99 -2.16
N PRO A 559 -2.53 13.39 -3.26
CA PRO A 559 -2.66 12.66 -4.51
C PRO A 559 -1.96 11.30 -4.39
N THR A 560 -2.44 10.29 -5.11
CA THR A 560 -1.76 8.99 -5.22
C THR A 560 -0.42 9.09 -5.95
N HIS A 561 -0.35 9.99 -6.93
CA HIS A 561 0.80 10.21 -7.81
C HIS A 561 0.90 11.70 -8.13
N TYR A 562 2.12 12.17 -8.35
CA TYR A 562 2.38 13.52 -8.82
C TYR A 562 2.58 13.52 -10.34
N THR A 563 2.22 14.61 -11.01
CA THR A 563 2.51 14.80 -12.43
C THR A 563 4.01 14.62 -12.68
N GLY A 564 4.37 13.66 -13.53
CA GLY A 564 5.76 13.31 -13.82
C GLY A 564 6.24 12.01 -13.17
N ASP A 565 5.47 11.40 -12.26
CA ASP A 565 5.77 10.07 -11.73
C ASP A 565 5.70 9.01 -12.84
N ASP A 566 6.60 8.02 -12.77
CA ASP A 566 6.70 6.94 -13.75
C ASP A 566 5.37 6.15 -13.83
N GLY A 567 4.84 6.02 -15.06
CA GLY A 567 3.58 5.33 -15.32
C GLY A 567 2.31 6.13 -15.02
N TYR A 568 2.42 7.35 -14.46
CA TYR A 568 1.26 8.21 -14.20
C TYR A 568 0.91 9.11 -15.40
N VAL A 569 -0.38 9.15 -15.75
CA VAL A 569 -0.95 10.00 -16.80
C VAL A 569 -2.08 10.82 -16.19
N SER A 570 -1.95 12.15 -16.23
CA SER A 570 -2.99 13.09 -15.80
C SER A 570 -4.02 13.29 -16.92
N ASP A 571 -5.29 13.04 -16.62
CA ASP A 571 -6.40 13.18 -17.58
C ASP A 571 -6.76 14.65 -17.87
N THR A 572 -6.40 15.59 -16.99
CA THR A 572 -6.57 17.04 -17.21
C THR A 572 -5.46 17.58 -18.11
N GLU A 573 -4.20 17.20 -17.86
CA GLU A 573 -3.03 17.74 -18.57
C GLU A 573 -2.82 17.14 -19.97
N THR A 574 -3.12 15.85 -20.16
CA THR A 574 -2.85 15.11 -21.41
C THR A 574 -4.06 15.05 -22.34
N SER A 575 -4.50 16.21 -22.84
CA SER A 575 -5.65 16.29 -23.77
C SER A 575 -5.38 17.20 -24.97
N VAL A 576 -6.41 17.90 -25.47
CA VAL A 576 -6.30 18.88 -26.55
C VAL A 576 -6.76 20.23 -26.04
N VAL A 577 -6.32 21.31 -26.70
CA VAL A 577 -6.81 22.66 -26.38
C VAL A 577 -8.32 22.71 -26.64
N TRP A 578 -9.06 23.37 -25.74
CA TRP A 578 -10.53 23.38 -25.74
C TRP A 578 -11.17 23.76 -27.10
N ASN A 579 -10.58 24.71 -27.82
CA ASN A 579 -11.10 25.28 -29.07
C ASN A 579 -10.41 24.76 -30.34
N ASN A 580 -9.46 23.84 -30.20
CA ASN A 580 -8.74 23.30 -31.36
C ASN A 580 -8.33 21.86 -31.12
N GLU A 581 -9.13 20.95 -31.68
CA GLU A 581 -8.95 19.50 -31.56
C GLU A 581 -7.68 18.98 -32.22
N HIS A 582 -7.04 19.78 -33.08
CA HIS A 582 -5.81 19.41 -33.77
C HIS A 582 -4.54 19.73 -32.96
N VAL A 583 -4.66 20.49 -31.87
CA VAL A 583 -3.51 20.83 -30.99
C VAL A 583 -3.50 19.91 -29.79
N LYS A 584 -2.69 18.84 -29.86
CA LYS A 584 -2.39 17.98 -28.71
C LYS A 584 -1.55 18.74 -27.69
N THR A 585 -1.82 18.52 -26.40
CA THR A 585 -1.09 19.15 -25.30
C THR A 585 0.03 18.27 -24.75
N ASP A 586 0.22 17.06 -25.32
CA ASP A 586 1.31 16.14 -25.01
C ASP A 586 2.62 16.64 -25.63
N TRP A 587 3.12 17.79 -25.14
CA TRP A 587 4.38 18.38 -25.58
C TRP A 587 5.55 17.78 -24.80
N ASP A 588 6.58 17.38 -25.54
CA ASP A 588 7.82 16.77 -25.07
C ASP A 588 8.30 17.35 -23.73
N ARG A 589 8.31 16.47 -22.72
CA ARG A 589 8.80 16.70 -21.34
C ARG A 589 10.24 17.23 -21.26
N ALA A 590 10.96 17.29 -22.38
CA ALA A 590 12.37 17.66 -22.46
C ALA A 590 12.67 19.14 -22.76
N LYS A 591 11.71 19.96 -23.22
CA LYS A 591 12.02 21.29 -23.80
C LYS A 591 11.59 22.54 -23.04
N SER A 592 10.83 22.47 -21.95
CA SER A 592 10.47 23.69 -21.20
C SER A 592 11.46 23.99 -20.08
N GLN A 593 12.24 25.06 -20.23
CA GLN A 593 13.17 25.56 -19.21
C GLN A 593 12.44 25.93 -17.90
N LYS A 594 11.18 26.37 -17.98
CA LYS A 594 10.25 26.61 -16.86
C LYS A 594 9.76 25.35 -16.15
N MET A 595 9.87 24.16 -16.76
CA MET A 595 9.51 22.90 -16.09
C MET A 595 10.62 22.36 -15.18
N ARG A 596 11.88 22.77 -15.35
CA ARG A 596 12.92 22.51 -14.34
C ARG A 596 12.64 23.28 -13.05
N GLU A 597 12.11 24.49 -13.19
CA GLU A 597 11.54 25.26 -12.07
C GLU A 597 10.29 24.58 -11.53
N GLN A 598 9.42 23.97 -12.35
CA GLN A 598 8.30 23.16 -11.87
C GLN A 598 8.76 21.91 -11.11
N GLN A 599 9.86 21.23 -11.48
CA GLN A 599 10.42 20.15 -10.66
C GLN A 599 11.04 20.64 -9.35
N ALA A 600 11.59 21.86 -9.32
CA ALA A 600 12.12 22.50 -8.11
C ALA A 600 10.98 23.00 -7.19
N LEU A 601 10.03 23.76 -7.71
CA LEU A 601 8.80 24.20 -7.06
C LEU A 601 7.85 23.04 -6.71
N SER A 602 7.82 21.96 -7.49
CA SER A 602 7.10 20.72 -7.13
C SER A 602 7.86 19.88 -6.11
N ARG A 603 9.11 20.22 -5.77
CA ARG A 603 9.82 19.64 -4.62
C ARG A 603 9.66 20.53 -3.37
N GLU A 604 9.61 21.85 -3.55
CA GLU A 604 9.43 22.84 -2.47
C GLU A 604 7.96 23.06 -2.06
N ALA A 605 7.01 23.00 -3.00
CA ALA A 605 5.56 23.14 -2.80
C ALA A 605 4.80 21.80 -2.77
N LYS A 606 5.50 20.70 -2.47
CA LYS A 606 4.79 19.57 -1.87
C LYS A 606 4.40 20.06 -0.49
N ASN A 607 3.09 20.07 -0.17
CA ASN A 607 2.70 19.99 1.23
C ASN A 607 3.56 18.87 1.78
N SER A 608 4.43 19.18 2.75
CA SER A 608 5.42 18.22 3.21
C SER A 608 4.68 16.93 3.47
N ASP A 609 5.01 15.90 2.69
CA ASP A 609 4.58 14.54 3.01
C ASP A 609 4.93 14.39 4.48
N VAL A 610 3.97 13.95 5.28
CA VAL A 610 4.00 13.91 6.74
C VAL A 610 5.01 12.84 7.18
N LEU A 611 6.28 13.00 6.78
CA LEU A 611 7.46 12.38 7.35
C LEU A 611 7.85 13.11 8.65
N GLN A 612 7.06 14.10 9.08
CA GLN A 612 7.27 14.96 10.24
C GLN A 612 5.97 15.22 11.03
N SER A 613 4.99 14.32 11.05
CA SER A 613 3.95 14.44 12.10
C SER A 613 4.59 14.13 13.47
N PRO A 614 4.17 14.81 14.55
CA PRO A 614 4.48 14.39 15.92
C PRO A 614 4.06 12.93 16.22
N LEU A 615 3.16 12.35 15.43
CA LEU A 615 2.82 10.93 15.50
C LEU A 615 3.94 10.03 14.93
N ASP A 616 4.74 10.53 13.98
CA ASP A 616 5.88 9.82 13.36
C ASP A 616 7.18 9.95 14.17
N SER A 617 7.26 10.91 15.10
CA SER A 617 8.41 11.01 16.02
C SER A 617 8.39 9.94 17.12
N ALA A 618 7.27 9.23 17.30
CA ALA A 618 7.11 8.22 18.34
C ALA A 618 8.09 7.04 18.20
N ALA A 619 8.51 6.69 16.98
CA ALA A 619 9.49 5.63 16.77
C ALA A 619 10.93 6.03 17.15
N ARG A 620 11.18 7.30 17.53
CA ARG A 620 12.49 7.75 18.00
C ARG A 620 12.63 7.76 19.51
N ASP A 621 11.53 7.87 20.25
CA ASP A 621 11.57 8.10 21.70
C ASP A 621 11.36 6.81 22.52
N GLU A 622 11.01 5.69 21.88
CA GLU A 622 10.81 4.37 22.53
C GLU A 622 11.63 3.23 21.89
N LEU A 623 12.67 3.53 21.10
CA LEU A 623 13.61 2.52 20.57
C LEU A 623 15.07 2.80 20.93
#